data_AF-U5ENW7-F1
#
_entry.id   AF-U5ENW7-F1
#
_cell.length_a   1.000
_cell.length_b   1.000
_cell.length_c   1.000
_cell.angle_alpha   90.00
_cell.angle_beta   90.00
_cell.angle_gamma   90.00
#
_symmetry.space_group_name_H-M   'P 1'
#
loop_
_entity.id
_entity.type
_entity.pdbx_description
1 polymer ?
#
loop_
_entity_poly.entity_id
_entity_poly.type
_entity_poly.pdbx_seq_one_letter_code
_entity_poly.pdbx_strand_id
1 'polypeptide(L)'
;GKINKKLAIKKSEAVTVKGPFPIYKAKVVNLSDEIDECTFKKEIGKTDNSNIQESVKKLEARKQKKLKIKAIQKKLSKKEKLKLKKEEILKKIDLTQKAFKEDKARKKREKTVVTGDLKPLIDSLPSLDELFQFKTKAALKTGVPKFDRKVKSKPKPKSKLQIKEQKIQKKSIKFRKRCNNVMKILENENFKKNPREMIAEHLKKSRGSLFDRLMKVE
;
A
#
# COMPACT_ATOMS: atom_id res chain seq x y z
N GLY A 1 46.48 -5.61 77.09
CA GLY A 1 47.48 -4.59 76.74
C GLY A 1 47.45 -4.35 75.25
N LYS A 2 47.63 -3.08 74.83
CA LYS A 2 47.80 -2.57 73.46
C LYS A 2 48.94 -3.35 72.75
N ILE A 3 49.07 -3.44 71.42
CA ILE A 3 49.33 -2.34 70.46
C ILE A 3 49.08 -2.87 69.02
N ASN A 4 48.20 -2.24 68.25
CA ASN A 4 48.11 -2.41 66.80
C ASN A 4 48.85 -1.25 66.10
N LYS A 5 49.83 -1.58 65.25
CA LYS A 5 50.60 -0.64 64.41
C LYS A 5 49.88 -0.43 63.06
N LYS A 6 49.72 0.84 62.68
CA LYS A 6 49.16 1.32 61.40
C LYS A 6 49.99 0.86 60.20
N LEU A 7 49.34 0.56 59.08
CA LEU A 7 49.87 0.76 57.72
C LEU A 7 48.82 1.51 56.90
N ALA A 8 49.10 2.77 56.58
CA ALA A 8 48.27 3.62 55.74
C ALA A 8 48.59 3.34 54.26
N ILE A 9 47.59 2.90 53.50
CA ILE A 9 47.70 2.76 52.04
C ILE A 9 47.52 4.15 51.42
N LYS A 10 48.60 4.68 50.84
CA LYS A 10 48.59 5.92 50.05
C LYS A 10 47.73 5.71 48.80
N LYS A 11 46.75 6.58 48.58
CA LYS A 11 45.99 6.67 47.33
C LYS A 11 46.96 7.10 46.22
N SER A 12 47.10 6.30 45.17
CA SER A 12 47.82 6.67 43.96
C SER A 12 46.99 7.70 43.18
N GLU A 13 47.58 8.87 42.95
CA GLU A 13 47.00 9.92 42.12
C GLU A 13 47.00 9.44 40.66
N ALA A 14 45.81 9.38 40.04
CA ALA A 14 45.64 8.95 38.66
C ALA A 14 46.11 10.07 37.70
N VAL A 15 47.25 9.83 37.05
CA VAL A 15 47.78 10.69 35.99
C VAL A 15 46.81 10.70 34.81
N THR A 16 46.18 11.85 34.55
CA THR A 16 45.31 12.07 33.39
C THR A 16 46.17 12.34 32.14
N VAL A 17 46.34 11.34 31.28
CA VAL A 17 46.93 11.52 29.95
C VAL A 17 45.88 12.21 29.06
N LYS A 18 46.14 13.47 28.67
CA LYS A 18 45.27 14.26 27.79
C LYS A 18 45.60 13.94 26.32
N GLY A 19 44.81 13.07 25.69
CA GLY A 19 44.83 12.86 24.24
C GLY A 19 43.91 13.85 23.48
N PRO A 20 44.04 13.97 22.15
CA PRO A 20 43.33 14.97 21.33
C PRO A 20 41.82 14.73 21.16
N PHE A 21 41.27 13.65 21.74
CA PHE A 21 39.84 13.37 21.73
C PHE A 21 39.33 13.22 23.16
N PRO A 22 38.26 13.94 23.56
CA PRO A 22 37.68 13.77 24.88
C PRO A 22 37.06 12.38 25.00
N ILE A 23 37.55 11.58 25.96
CA ILE A 23 36.92 10.32 26.34
C ILE A 23 35.66 10.69 27.15
N TYR A 24 34.50 10.59 26.52
CA TYR A 24 33.22 10.73 27.22
C TYR A 24 33.09 9.58 28.23
N LYS A 25 33.33 9.86 29.52
CA LYS A 25 32.89 8.96 30.60
C LYS A 25 31.38 8.99 30.62
N ALA A 26 30.74 7.86 30.34
CA ALA A 26 29.30 7.72 30.47
C ALA A 26 28.90 8.02 31.91
N LYS A 27 28.10 9.07 32.12
CA LYS A 27 27.43 9.29 33.41
C LYS A 27 26.41 8.17 33.57
N VAL A 28 26.52 7.40 34.64
CA VAL A 28 25.48 6.45 35.04
C VAL A 28 24.31 7.30 35.51
N VAL A 29 23.23 7.32 34.73
CA VAL A 29 21.98 8.02 35.08
C VAL A 29 21.23 7.12 36.04
N ASN A 30 21.07 7.56 37.29
CA ASN A 30 20.19 6.91 38.25
C ASN A 30 18.74 7.23 37.87
N LEU A 31 17.96 6.19 37.61
CA LEU A 31 16.54 6.24 37.25
C LEU A 31 15.69 6.47 38.50
N SER A 32 15.64 7.70 38.98
CA SER A 32 14.67 8.12 40.00
C SER A 32 14.76 9.62 40.14
N ASP A 33 14.17 10.34 39.17
CA ASP A 33 13.66 11.70 39.32
C ASP A 33 12.54 11.88 38.27
N GLU A 34 11.53 12.63 38.68
CA GLU A 34 10.17 12.68 38.14
C GLU A 34 10.07 13.11 36.66
N ILE A 35 9.12 12.49 35.96
CA ILE A 35 8.72 12.86 34.60
C ILE A 35 7.76 14.05 34.71
N ASP A 36 8.28 15.27 34.54
CA ASP A 36 7.43 16.41 34.20
C ASP A 36 6.99 16.28 32.74
N GLU A 37 5.69 16.00 32.54
CA GLU A 37 5.03 15.97 31.24
C GLU A 37 4.98 17.37 30.60
N CYS A 38 6.06 17.78 29.94
CA CYS A 38 6.01 18.87 28.99
C CYS A 38 5.25 18.41 27.73
N THR A 39 3.95 18.67 27.71
CA THR A 39 3.09 18.47 26.54
C THR A 39 3.47 19.42 25.40
N PHE A 40 4.37 18.97 24.52
CA PHE A 40 4.63 19.63 23.24
C PHE A 40 3.43 19.39 22.30
N LYS A 41 2.40 20.24 22.39
CA LYS A 41 1.31 20.28 21.41
C LYS A 41 1.88 20.78 20.09
N LYS A 42 2.25 19.83 19.22
CA LYS A 42 2.51 20.11 17.81
C LYS A 42 1.16 20.39 17.16
N GLU A 43 0.87 21.66 16.90
CA GLU A 43 -0.25 22.05 16.04
C GLU A 43 -0.04 21.43 14.66
N ILE A 44 -0.77 20.35 14.39
CA ILE A 44 -0.85 19.77 13.06
C ILE A 44 -1.81 20.65 12.28
N GLY A 45 -1.25 21.63 11.57
CA GLY A 45 -1.93 22.24 10.44
C GLY A 45 -2.43 21.14 9.51
N LYS A 46 -3.72 21.20 9.19
CA LYS A 46 -4.43 20.27 8.30
C LYS A 46 -3.63 20.09 7.01
N THR A 47 -2.95 18.97 6.87
CA THR A 47 -2.24 18.57 5.64
C THR A 47 -2.72 17.20 5.23
N ASP A 48 -2.88 17.03 3.92
CA ASP A 48 -3.70 16.01 3.30
C ASP A 48 -3.30 14.58 3.67
N ASN A 49 -4.30 13.79 4.09
CA ASN A 49 -4.19 12.38 4.51
C ASN A 49 -3.59 11.43 3.44
N SER A 50 -3.39 11.88 2.21
CA SER A 50 -2.81 11.11 1.10
C SER A 50 -1.28 10.95 1.22
N ASN A 51 -0.57 11.96 1.72
CA ASN A 51 0.90 11.98 1.73
C ASN A 51 1.50 11.07 2.83
N ILE A 52 0.80 10.95 3.97
CA ILE A 52 1.19 10.06 5.07
C ILE A 52 1.04 8.58 4.65
N GLN A 53 0.01 8.22 3.89
CA GLN A 53 -0.19 6.84 3.44
C GLN A 53 0.87 6.39 2.41
N GLU A 54 1.36 7.31 1.58
CA GLU A 54 2.36 7.01 0.55
C GLU A 54 3.77 6.86 1.16
N SER A 55 4.10 7.68 2.16
CA SER A 55 5.36 7.56 2.91
C SER A 55 5.44 6.27 3.75
N VAL A 56 4.32 5.85 4.39
CA VAL A 56 4.23 4.58 5.12
C VAL A 56 4.38 3.37 4.19
N LYS A 57 3.71 3.37 3.03
CA LYS A 57 3.87 2.31 2.01
C LYS A 57 5.30 2.21 1.48
N LYS A 58 5.97 3.35 1.28
CA LYS A 58 7.38 3.40 0.84
C LYS A 58 8.32 2.84 1.91
N LEU A 59 8.03 3.06 3.19
CA LEU A 59 8.77 2.51 4.32
C LEU A 59 8.60 0.98 4.44
N GLU A 60 7.37 0.48 4.32
CA GLU A 60 7.06 -0.96 4.33
C GLU A 60 7.70 -1.69 3.16
N ALA A 61 7.65 -1.13 1.95
CA ALA A 61 8.32 -1.67 0.78
C ALA A 61 9.85 -1.73 0.97
N ARG A 62 10.45 -0.72 1.62
CA ARG A 62 11.89 -0.73 1.99
C ARG A 62 12.20 -1.84 3.01
N LYS A 63 11.35 -2.05 4.02
CA LYS A 63 11.50 -3.14 5.01
C LYS A 63 11.43 -4.53 4.35
N GLN A 64 10.46 -4.75 3.48
CA GLN A 64 10.29 -6.02 2.75
C GLN A 64 11.48 -6.29 1.80
N LYS A 65 11.99 -5.27 1.10
CA LYS A 65 13.20 -5.39 0.26
C LYS A 65 14.42 -5.78 1.10
N LYS A 66 14.62 -5.16 2.28
CA LYS A 66 15.72 -5.53 3.20
C LYS A 66 15.63 -6.99 3.67
N LEU A 67 14.44 -7.50 3.97
CA LEU A 67 14.24 -8.89 4.38
C LEU A 67 14.54 -9.88 3.25
N LYS A 68 14.08 -9.59 2.02
CA LYS A 68 14.37 -10.41 0.83
C LYS A 68 15.88 -10.46 0.53
N ILE A 69 16.55 -9.32 0.61
CA ILE A 69 18.00 -9.23 0.42
C ILE A 69 18.73 -10.05 1.49
N LYS A 70 18.34 -9.97 2.77
CA LYS A 70 18.94 -10.79 3.83
C LYS A 70 18.73 -12.30 3.61
N ALA A 71 17.56 -12.71 3.14
CA ALA A 71 17.27 -14.11 2.85
C ALA A 71 18.10 -14.66 1.67
N ILE A 72 18.26 -13.86 0.61
CA ILE A 72 19.10 -14.19 -0.55
C ILE A 72 20.57 -14.22 -0.15
N GLN A 73 21.03 -13.22 0.61
CA GLN A 73 22.39 -13.17 1.13
C GLN A 73 22.73 -14.38 2.01
N LYS A 74 21.80 -14.98 2.75
CA LYS A 74 22.08 -16.20 3.53
C LYS A 74 22.46 -17.41 2.64
N LYS A 75 21.94 -17.49 1.41
CA LYS A 75 22.17 -18.61 0.47
C LYS A 75 23.41 -18.45 -0.41
N LEU A 76 24.04 -17.28 -0.43
CA LEU A 76 25.19 -16.96 -1.30
C LEU A 76 26.53 -17.34 -0.67
N SER A 77 27.50 -17.69 -1.53
CA SER A 77 28.87 -17.98 -1.12
C SER A 77 29.61 -16.72 -0.62
N LYS A 78 30.72 -16.89 0.13
CA LYS A 78 31.52 -15.77 0.66
C LYS A 78 32.02 -14.85 -0.46
N LYS A 79 32.40 -15.43 -1.60
CA LYS A 79 32.87 -14.69 -2.79
C LYS A 79 31.76 -13.83 -3.41
N GLU A 80 30.56 -14.37 -3.55
CA GLU A 80 29.40 -13.64 -4.08
C GLU A 80 28.96 -12.49 -3.17
N LYS A 81 28.94 -12.72 -1.85
CA LYS A 81 28.65 -11.67 -0.87
C LYS A 81 29.61 -10.49 -0.97
N LEU A 82 30.90 -10.76 -1.18
CA LEU A 82 31.91 -9.72 -1.34
C LEU A 82 31.68 -8.91 -2.62
N LYS A 83 31.37 -9.58 -3.75
CA LYS A 83 31.04 -8.93 -5.02
C LYS A 83 29.83 -8.01 -4.90
N LEU A 84 28.74 -8.51 -4.30
CA LEU A 84 27.53 -7.70 -4.07
C LEU A 84 27.80 -6.47 -3.20
N LYS A 85 28.60 -6.61 -2.13
CA LYS A 85 28.98 -5.46 -1.29
C LYS A 85 29.77 -4.42 -2.09
N LYS A 86 30.74 -4.86 -2.89
CA LYS A 86 31.53 -3.98 -3.77
C LYS A 86 30.63 -3.25 -4.76
N GLU A 87 29.72 -3.97 -5.43
CA GLU A 87 28.76 -3.39 -6.36
C GLU A 87 27.78 -2.42 -5.69
N GLU A 88 27.28 -2.74 -4.49
CA GLU A 88 26.40 -1.84 -3.73
C GLU A 88 27.13 -0.55 -3.34
N ILE A 89 28.41 -0.64 -2.95
CA ILE A 89 29.23 0.54 -2.64
C ILE A 89 29.49 1.36 -3.90
N LEU A 90 29.88 0.73 -5.01
CA LEU A 90 30.07 1.41 -6.30
C LEU A 90 28.80 2.11 -6.75
N LYS A 91 27.65 1.43 -6.70
CA LYS A 91 26.33 2.02 -7.01
C LYS A 91 26.04 3.26 -6.15
N LYS A 92 26.39 3.24 -4.85
CA LYS A 92 26.22 4.41 -3.96
C LYS A 92 27.13 5.57 -4.34
N ILE A 93 28.38 5.28 -4.70
CA ILE A 93 29.33 6.29 -5.18
C ILE A 93 28.81 6.92 -6.47
N ASP A 94 28.37 6.10 -7.44
CA ASP A 94 27.84 6.58 -8.71
C ASP A 94 26.61 7.46 -8.52
N LEU A 95 25.68 7.08 -7.64
CA LEU A 95 24.51 7.89 -7.31
C LEU A 95 24.90 9.23 -6.69
N THR A 96 25.86 9.22 -5.77
CA THR A 96 26.37 10.44 -5.13
C THR A 96 27.05 11.36 -6.15
N GLN A 97 27.86 10.80 -7.04
CA GLN A 97 28.52 11.56 -8.11
C GLN A 97 27.52 12.15 -9.10
N LYS A 98 26.46 11.40 -9.46
CA LYS A 98 25.37 11.91 -10.31
C LYS A 98 24.65 13.09 -9.64
N ALA A 99 24.30 12.96 -8.37
CA ALA A 99 23.69 14.05 -7.61
C ALA A 99 24.57 15.31 -7.58
N PHE A 100 25.87 15.18 -7.32
CA PHE A 100 26.80 16.33 -7.36
C PHE A 100 26.89 16.98 -8.75
N LYS A 101 26.87 16.19 -9.83
CA LYS A 101 26.84 16.71 -11.20
C LYS A 101 25.54 17.45 -11.49
N GLU A 102 24.41 16.91 -11.06
CA GLU A 102 23.08 17.53 -11.18
C GLU A 102 22.99 18.84 -10.39
N ASP A 103 23.50 18.89 -9.16
CA ASP A 103 23.54 20.12 -8.35
C ASP A 103 24.40 21.20 -8.99
N LYS A 104 25.56 20.82 -9.55
CA LYS A 104 26.43 21.75 -10.28
C LYS A 104 25.73 22.28 -11.53
N ALA A 105 24.99 21.43 -12.24
CA ALA A 105 24.21 21.83 -13.41
C ALA A 105 23.03 22.74 -13.01
N ARG A 106 22.31 22.41 -11.94
CA ARG A 106 21.23 23.22 -11.37
C ARG A 106 21.71 24.62 -11.02
N LYS A 107 22.81 24.74 -10.27
CA LYS A 107 23.41 26.05 -9.94
C LYS A 107 23.82 26.86 -11.18
N LYS A 108 24.17 26.21 -12.30
CA LYS A 108 24.45 26.91 -13.57
C LYS A 108 23.17 27.38 -14.24
N ARG A 109 22.13 26.56 -14.27
CA ARG A 109 20.81 26.91 -14.82
C ARG A 109 20.14 28.02 -14.01
N GLU A 110 20.19 27.96 -12.69
CA GLU A 110 19.65 29.02 -11.82
C GLU A 110 20.31 30.39 -12.04
N LYS A 111 21.55 30.42 -12.53
CA LYS A 111 22.28 31.66 -12.83
C LYS A 111 21.88 32.29 -14.17
N THR A 112 21.03 31.66 -15.00
CA THR A 112 20.56 32.30 -16.23
C THR A 112 19.60 33.43 -15.87
N VAL A 113 20.06 34.67 -16.02
CA VAL A 113 19.41 35.89 -15.48
C VAL A 113 17.94 36.03 -15.88
N VAL A 114 17.61 35.69 -17.12
CA VAL A 114 16.26 35.92 -17.68
C VAL A 114 15.30 34.77 -17.36
N THR A 115 15.80 33.53 -17.25
CA THR A 115 14.95 32.32 -17.27
C THR A 115 15.06 31.43 -16.04
N GLY A 116 16.15 31.50 -15.26
CA GLY A 116 16.40 30.59 -14.14
C GLY A 116 16.44 29.10 -14.54
N ASP A 117 16.15 28.20 -13.59
CA ASP A 117 16.13 26.75 -13.85
C ASP A 117 14.79 26.27 -14.43
N LEU A 118 14.79 25.98 -15.74
CA LEU A 118 13.63 25.44 -16.47
C LEU A 118 13.49 23.90 -16.36
N LYS A 119 14.47 23.20 -15.78
CA LYS A 119 14.44 21.74 -15.67
C LYS A 119 13.20 21.17 -14.94
N PRO A 120 12.70 21.79 -13.86
CA PRO A 120 11.48 21.33 -13.18
C PRO A 120 10.25 21.33 -14.10
N LEU A 121 10.15 22.29 -15.02
CA LEU A 121 9.05 22.34 -15.99
C LEU A 121 9.12 21.15 -16.95
N ILE A 122 10.32 20.83 -17.44
CA ILE A 122 10.54 19.68 -18.32
C ILE A 122 10.25 18.37 -17.60
N ASP A 123 10.72 18.22 -16.35
CA ASP A 123 10.53 16.99 -15.56
C ASP A 123 9.07 16.78 -15.12
N SER A 124 8.27 17.85 -15.10
CA SER A 124 6.82 17.75 -14.84
C SER A 124 6.03 17.19 -16.03
N LEU A 125 6.63 17.15 -17.22
CA LEU A 125 5.99 16.62 -18.42
C LEU A 125 6.23 15.10 -18.54
N PRO A 126 5.21 14.34 -18.98
CA PRO A 126 5.38 12.92 -19.27
C PRO A 126 6.35 12.71 -20.43
N SER A 127 7.13 11.63 -20.37
CA SER A 127 8.03 11.28 -21.47
C SER A 127 7.23 10.84 -22.71
N LEU A 128 7.83 10.94 -23.90
CA LEU A 128 7.17 10.52 -25.15
C LEU A 128 6.78 9.03 -25.11
N ASP A 129 7.63 8.18 -24.53
CA ASP A 129 7.33 6.75 -24.34
C ASP A 129 6.13 6.54 -23.41
N GLU A 130 6.04 7.33 -22.34
CA GLU A 130 4.86 7.34 -21.48
C GLU A 130 3.62 7.78 -22.24
N LEU A 131 3.72 8.80 -23.11
CA LEU A 131 2.61 9.24 -23.98
C LEU A 131 2.15 8.15 -24.95
N PHE A 132 3.06 7.38 -25.54
CA PHE A 132 2.69 6.22 -26.38
C PHE A 132 2.02 5.10 -25.55
N GLN A 133 2.51 4.84 -24.34
CA GLN A 133 1.84 3.94 -23.40
C GLN A 133 0.47 4.46 -22.94
N PHE A 134 0.30 5.78 -22.88
CA PHE A 134 -0.95 6.43 -22.53
C PHE A 134 -1.98 6.32 -23.65
N LYS A 135 -1.58 6.42 -24.93
CA LYS A 135 -2.48 6.21 -26.08
C LYS A 135 -3.00 4.77 -26.18
N THR A 136 -2.19 3.78 -25.80
CA THR A 136 -2.57 2.36 -25.86
C THR A 136 -3.43 1.91 -24.68
N LYS A 137 -3.36 2.60 -23.54
CA LYS A 137 -4.24 2.39 -22.39
C LYS A 137 -5.48 3.27 -22.56
N ALA A 138 -6.58 2.69 -23.06
CA ALA A 138 -7.87 3.33 -23.36
C ALA A 138 -8.62 4.05 -22.20
N ALA A 139 -7.93 4.41 -21.11
CA ALA A 139 -8.50 4.93 -19.88
C ALA A 139 -7.51 5.90 -19.21
N LEU A 140 -7.28 7.05 -19.83
CA LEU A 140 -6.51 8.12 -19.20
C LEU A 140 -7.37 8.84 -18.16
N LYS A 141 -6.78 9.09 -16.99
CA LYS A 141 -7.30 9.99 -15.98
C LYS A 141 -6.46 11.26 -15.99
N THR A 142 -6.99 12.32 -16.56
CA THR A 142 -6.49 13.70 -16.57
C THR A 142 -6.43 14.33 -15.17
N GLY A 143 -6.96 13.67 -14.13
CA GLY A 143 -6.97 14.21 -12.77
C GLY A 143 -8.06 15.26 -12.56
N VAL A 144 -8.75 15.66 -13.63
CA VAL A 144 -9.91 16.52 -13.60
C VAL A 144 -11.17 15.65 -13.64
N PRO A 145 -11.96 15.58 -12.54
CA PRO A 145 -13.10 14.66 -12.44
C PRO A 145 -14.18 14.83 -13.52
N LYS A 146 -14.21 16.00 -14.17
CA LYS A 146 -15.19 16.35 -15.22
C LYS A 146 -14.88 15.68 -16.57
N PHE A 147 -13.60 15.46 -16.89
CA PHE A 147 -13.16 14.89 -18.17
C PHE A 147 -12.79 13.42 -18.07
N ASP A 148 -12.46 12.96 -16.87
CA ASP A 148 -12.23 11.55 -16.59
C ASP A 148 -13.55 10.81 -16.56
N ARG A 149 -13.94 10.24 -17.72
CA ARG A 149 -15.00 9.24 -17.77
C ARG A 149 -14.72 8.25 -16.65
N LYS A 150 -15.67 8.08 -15.71
CA LYS A 150 -15.61 7.06 -14.67
C LYS A 150 -15.55 5.70 -15.36
N VAL A 151 -14.34 5.28 -15.72
CA VAL A 151 -14.04 3.90 -16.08
C VAL A 151 -14.61 3.10 -14.93
N LYS A 152 -15.61 2.25 -15.20
CA LYS A 152 -16.23 1.38 -14.21
C LYS A 152 -15.10 0.60 -13.56
N SER A 153 -14.58 1.12 -12.45
CA SER A 153 -13.44 0.55 -11.78
C SER A 153 -13.84 -0.86 -11.41
N LYS A 154 -12.97 -1.83 -11.70
CA LYS A 154 -13.17 -3.21 -11.24
C LYS A 154 -13.63 -3.15 -9.78
N PRO A 155 -14.76 -3.79 -9.42
CA PRO A 155 -15.36 -3.62 -8.11
C PRO A 155 -14.32 -3.98 -7.05
N LYS A 156 -14.13 -3.08 -6.08
CA LYS A 156 -13.22 -3.30 -4.96
C LYS A 156 -13.52 -4.67 -4.32
N PRO A 157 -12.50 -5.44 -3.92
CA PRO A 157 -12.72 -6.73 -3.26
C PRO A 157 -13.59 -6.50 -2.01
N LYS A 158 -14.77 -7.13 -2.01
CA LYS A 158 -15.77 -6.98 -0.95
C LYS A 158 -15.32 -7.77 0.28
N SER A 159 -15.55 -7.22 1.48
CA SER A 159 -15.28 -7.94 2.72
C SER A 159 -16.19 -9.17 2.85
N LYS A 160 -15.78 -10.17 3.66
CA LYS A 160 -16.58 -11.40 3.88
C LYS A 160 -18.00 -11.09 4.37
N LEU A 161 -18.17 -10.06 5.21
CA LEU A 161 -19.47 -9.61 5.71
C LEU A 161 -20.35 -9.03 4.59
N GLN A 162 -19.80 -8.16 3.75
CA GLN A 162 -20.52 -7.58 2.61
C GLN A 162 -20.97 -8.64 1.60
N ILE A 163 -20.19 -9.72 1.43
CA ILE A 163 -20.58 -10.85 0.57
C ILE A 163 -21.77 -11.61 1.17
N LYS A 164 -21.78 -11.84 2.49
CA LYS A 164 -22.89 -12.51 3.19
C LYS A 164 -24.17 -11.69 3.07
N GLU A 165 -24.12 -10.40 3.34
CA GLU A 165 -25.26 -9.48 3.22
C GLU A 165 -25.84 -9.48 1.79
N GLN A 166 -24.99 -9.40 0.77
CA GLN A 166 -25.45 -9.45 -0.62
C GLN A 166 -26.09 -10.79 -0.99
N LYS A 167 -25.60 -11.91 -0.45
CA LYS A 167 -26.24 -13.21 -0.64
C LYS A 167 -27.64 -13.22 -0.01
N ILE A 168 -27.80 -12.68 1.20
CA ILE A 168 -29.09 -12.59 1.89
C ILE A 168 -30.06 -11.70 1.10
N GLN A 169 -29.63 -10.52 0.67
CA GLN A 169 -30.44 -9.63 -0.15
C GLN A 169 -30.86 -10.29 -1.47
N LYS A 170 -29.94 -10.95 -2.17
CA LYS A 170 -30.25 -11.71 -3.39
C LYS A 170 -31.26 -12.83 -3.13
N LYS A 171 -31.18 -13.53 -2.00
CA LYS A 171 -32.15 -14.57 -1.61
C LYS A 171 -33.53 -13.95 -1.37
N SER A 172 -33.62 -12.87 -0.61
CA SER A 172 -34.87 -12.15 -0.34
C SER A 172 -35.53 -11.62 -1.62
N ILE A 173 -34.76 -11.01 -2.52
CA ILE A 173 -35.25 -10.52 -3.81
C ILE A 173 -35.77 -11.69 -4.68
N LYS A 174 -35.02 -12.80 -4.75
CA LYS A 174 -35.47 -13.99 -5.49
C LYS A 174 -36.75 -14.58 -4.90
N PHE A 175 -36.87 -14.60 -3.58
CA PHE A 175 -38.06 -15.08 -2.89
C PHE A 175 -39.27 -14.19 -3.21
N ARG A 176 -39.16 -12.88 -3.03
CA ARG A 176 -40.21 -11.91 -3.40
C ARG A 176 -40.64 -12.06 -4.87
N LYS A 177 -39.68 -12.23 -5.78
CA LYS A 177 -39.99 -12.47 -7.21
C LYS A 177 -40.81 -13.75 -7.42
N ARG A 178 -40.50 -14.84 -6.70
CA ARG A 178 -41.28 -16.09 -6.78
C ARG A 178 -42.69 -15.88 -6.26
N CYS A 179 -42.86 -15.27 -5.09
CA CYS A 179 -44.18 -14.96 -4.53
C CYS A 179 -45.00 -14.10 -5.50
N ASN A 180 -44.41 -13.03 -6.04
CA ASN A 180 -45.08 -12.16 -6.99
C ASN A 180 -45.46 -12.90 -8.29
N ASN A 181 -44.61 -13.81 -8.76
CA ASN A 181 -44.93 -14.62 -9.94
C ASN A 181 -46.09 -15.59 -9.66
N VAL A 182 -46.15 -16.19 -8.47
CA VAL A 182 -47.26 -17.06 -8.07
C VAL A 182 -48.56 -16.25 -7.96
N MET A 183 -48.53 -15.08 -7.32
CA MET A 183 -49.71 -14.21 -7.23
C MET A 183 -50.24 -13.85 -8.62
N LYS A 184 -49.36 -13.45 -9.55
CA LYS A 184 -49.75 -13.17 -10.95
C LYS A 184 -50.41 -14.36 -11.65
N ILE A 185 -49.93 -15.59 -11.38
CA ILE A 185 -50.53 -16.79 -11.97
C ILE A 185 -51.92 -17.03 -11.39
N LEU A 186 -52.09 -16.86 -10.07
CA LEU A 186 -53.37 -17.01 -9.39
C LEU A 186 -54.38 -15.94 -9.78
N GLU A 187 -53.91 -14.73 -10.13
CA GLU A 187 -54.74 -13.64 -10.63
C GLU A 187 -55.26 -13.90 -12.05
N ASN A 188 -54.60 -14.74 -12.85
CA ASN A 188 -55.00 -14.99 -14.24
C ASN A 188 -56.28 -15.83 -14.34
N GLU A 189 -57.27 -15.32 -15.06
CA GLU A 189 -58.57 -15.99 -15.26
C GLU A 189 -58.46 -17.34 -15.99
N ASN A 190 -57.54 -17.46 -16.96
CA ASN A 190 -57.32 -18.73 -17.68
C ASN A 190 -56.79 -19.83 -16.75
N PHE A 191 -55.97 -19.45 -15.76
CA PHE A 191 -55.47 -20.40 -14.76
C PHE A 191 -56.57 -20.84 -13.80
N LYS A 192 -57.47 -19.94 -13.41
CA LYS A 192 -58.62 -20.25 -12.54
C LYS A 192 -59.63 -21.18 -13.23
N LYS A 193 -59.86 -20.99 -14.53
CA LYS A 193 -60.78 -21.82 -15.33
C LYS A 193 -60.21 -23.22 -15.54
N ASN A 194 -59.04 -23.33 -16.19
CA ASN A 194 -58.44 -24.61 -16.58
C ASN A 194 -56.92 -24.62 -16.27
N PRO A 195 -56.50 -24.91 -15.02
CA PRO A 195 -55.09 -24.86 -14.65
C PRO A 195 -54.25 -25.93 -15.37
N ARG A 196 -54.81 -27.13 -15.59
CA ARG A 196 -54.12 -28.25 -16.26
C ARG A 196 -53.74 -27.90 -17.70
N GLU A 197 -54.65 -27.28 -18.43
CA GLU A 197 -54.47 -26.88 -19.81
C GLU A 197 -53.43 -25.77 -19.95
N MET A 198 -53.53 -24.72 -19.12
CA MET A 198 -52.55 -23.63 -19.10
C MET A 198 -51.14 -24.13 -18.74
N ILE A 199 -51.03 -25.08 -17.82
CA ILE A 199 -49.76 -25.74 -17.47
C ILE A 199 -49.25 -26.56 -18.66
N ALA A 200 -50.10 -27.33 -19.33
CA ALA A 200 -49.74 -28.12 -20.51
C ALA A 200 -49.23 -27.23 -21.65
N GLU A 201 -49.90 -26.11 -21.95
CA GLU A 201 -49.46 -25.12 -22.93
C GLU A 201 -48.10 -24.50 -22.54
N HIS A 202 -47.92 -24.15 -21.27
CA HIS A 202 -46.64 -23.62 -20.79
C HIS A 202 -45.51 -24.64 -20.94
N LEU A 203 -45.76 -25.91 -20.63
CA LEU A 203 -44.80 -27.00 -20.80
C LEU A 203 -44.50 -27.25 -22.27
N LYS A 204 -45.50 -27.23 -23.16
CA LYS A 204 -45.33 -27.32 -24.61
C LYS A 204 -44.48 -26.17 -25.14
N LYS A 205 -44.69 -24.95 -24.64
CA LYS A 205 -43.91 -23.75 -25.05
C LYS A 205 -42.49 -23.75 -24.47
N SER A 206 -42.30 -24.15 -23.21
CA SER A 206 -41.01 -24.08 -22.52
C SER A 206 -40.12 -25.30 -22.79
N ARG A 207 -40.71 -26.46 -23.07
CA ARG A 207 -40.05 -27.76 -23.12
C ARG A 207 -40.48 -28.61 -24.32
N GLY A 208 -40.96 -27.99 -25.40
CA GLY A 208 -41.64 -28.63 -26.55
C GLY A 208 -41.22 -30.07 -26.88
N SER A 209 -39.94 -30.30 -27.18
CA SER A 209 -39.46 -31.65 -27.53
C SER A 209 -39.51 -32.68 -26.40
N LEU A 210 -39.38 -32.26 -25.14
CA LEU A 210 -39.55 -33.12 -23.97
C LEU A 210 -41.03 -33.34 -23.64
N PHE A 211 -41.87 -32.33 -23.87
CA PHE A 211 -43.32 -32.42 -23.65
C PHE A 211 -43.93 -33.49 -24.55
N ASP A 212 -43.61 -33.47 -25.85
CA ASP A 212 -44.09 -34.47 -26.80
C ASP A 212 -43.62 -35.88 -26.45
N ARG A 213 -42.44 -36.02 -25.83
CA ARG A 213 -41.92 -37.31 -25.37
C ARG A 213 -42.62 -37.81 -24.10
N LEU A 214 -42.98 -36.91 -23.19
CA LEU A 214 -43.71 -37.22 -21.96
C LEU A 214 -45.16 -37.63 -22.24
N MET A 215 -45.81 -36.99 -23.22
CA MET A 215 -47.20 -37.27 -23.59
C MET A 215 -47.36 -38.50 -24.52
N LYS A 216 -46.25 -39.07 -25.04
CA LYS A 216 -46.25 -40.28 -25.88
C LYS A 216 -46.03 -41.59 -25.11
N VAL A 217 -46.04 -41.53 -23.77
CA VAL A 217 -45.78 -42.69 -22.90
C VAL A 217 -47.09 -43.33 -22.38
N GLU A 218 -48.23 -43.03 -23.01
CA GLU A 218 -49.50 -43.73 -22.78
C GLU A 218 -49.70 -44.84 -23.81
#